data_AF-A0A951TMF8-F1
#
_entry.id   AF-A0A951TMF8-F1
#
_cell.length_a   1.000
_cell.length_b   1.000
_cell.length_c   1.000
_cell.angle_alpha   90.00
_cell.angle_beta   90.00
_cell.angle_gamma   90.00
#
_symmetry.space_group_name_H-M   'P 1'
#
loop_
_entity.id
_entity.type
_entity.pdbx_description
1 polymer ?
#
loop_
_entity_poly.entity_id
_entity_poly.type
_entity_poly.pdbx_seq_one_letter_code
_entity_poly.pdbx_strand_id
1 'polypeptide(L)'
;MPGDVGAAVFAGHIDLNGRQGVFSRLSTMRPGQEIDTVRPDGTPVRFVVTRVEQHPKNAFPTDAVYGPTDSPELRLITCGGSFDRGRGSYRDNIVVFARLA
;
A
#
# COMPACT_ATOMS: atom_id res chain seq x y z
N MET A 1 1.98 15.39 -0.71
CA MET A 1 3.03 14.46 -1.19
C MET A 1 3.51 13.60 -0.01
N PRO A 2 4.32 12.53 -0.19
CA PRO A 2 4.95 11.88 0.96
C PRO A 2 5.66 12.91 1.84
N GLY A 3 5.31 12.93 3.12
CA GLY A 3 5.84 13.86 4.12
C GLY A 3 4.96 15.09 4.39
N ASP A 4 4.00 15.41 3.52
CA ASP A 4 3.02 16.47 3.78
C ASP A 4 1.79 15.91 4.50
N VAL A 5 1.02 16.77 5.17
CA VAL A 5 -0.28 16.40 5.75
C VAL A 5 -1.19 15.78 4.70
N GLY A 6 -1.82 14.65 5.04
CA GLY A 6 -2.65 13.86 4.14
C GLY A 6 -2.03 12.49 3.82
N ALA A 7 -2.80 11.67 3.11
CA ALA A 7 -2.37 10.35 2.66
C ALA A 7 -1.66 10.43 1.30
N ALA A 8 -0.40 10.04 1.26
CA ALA A 8 0.27 9.66 0.02
C ALA A 8 -0.07 8.21 -0.33
N VAL A 9 -0.52 7.93 -1.55
CA VAL A 9 -0.96 6.60 -1.96
C VAL A 9 -0.15 6.10 -3.15
N PHE A 10 0.44 4.91 -3.01
CA PHE A 10 1.11 4.20 -4.10
C PHE A 10 0.42 2.86 -4.37
N ALA A 11 0.08 2.61 -5.63
CA ALA A 11 -0.49 1.34 -6.08
C ALA A 11 0.50 0.63 -7.01
N GLY A 12 0.66 -0.68 -6.83
CA GLY A 12 1.57 -1.49 -7.62
C GLY A 12 1.11 -2.93 -7.71
N HIS A 13 1.55 -3.62 -8.76
CA HIS A 13 1.15 -5.00 -9.01
C HIS A 13 1.93 -6.01 -8.14
N ILE A 14 1.26 -7.12 -7.81
CA ILE A 14 1.86 -8.31 -7.16
C ILE A 14 2.63 -9.16 -8.19
N ASP A 15 2.12 -9.23 -9.41
CA ASP A 15 2.77 -9.84 -10.57
C ASP A 15 2.47 -9.04 -11.84
N LEU A 16 3.35 -9.17 -12.83
CA LEU A 16 3.15 -8.64 -14.16
C LEU A 16 3.72 -9.64 -15.17
N ASN A 17 2.88 -10.20 -16.03
CA ASN A 17 3.27 -11.17 -17.06
C ASN A 17 4.09 -12.37 -16.51
N GLY A 18 3.67 -12.91 -15.36
CA GLY A 18 4.34 -14.06 -14.73
C GLY A 18 5.65 -13.71 -14.00
N ARG A 19 6.02 -12.43 -13.94
CA ARG A 19 7.15 -11.94 -13.12
C ARG A 19 6.65 -11.31 -11.83
N GLN A 20 7.45 -11.44 -10.80
CA GLN A 20 7.20 -10.83 -9.49
C GLN A 20 7.13 -9.30 -9.63
N GLY A 21 6.02 -8.70 -9.19
CA GLY A 21 5.78 -7.27 -9.21
C GLY A 21 6.44 -6.53 -8.04
N VAL A 22 6.47 -5.20 -8.13
CA VAL A 22 7.13 -4.31 -7.14
C VAL A 22 6.58 -4.50 -5.72
N PHE A 23 5.28 -4.82 -5.58
CA PHE A 23 4.62 -5.02 -4.29
C PHE A 23 4.27 -6.47 -4.00
N SER A 24 4.95 -7.39 -4.66
CA SER A 24 4.77 -8.83 -4.45
C SER A 24 4.94 -9.34 -3.02
N ARG A 25 5.71 -8.63 -2.19
CA ARG A 25 5.97 -8.98 -0.78
C ARG A 25 5.21 -8.08 0.19
N LEU A 26 4.31 -7.24 -0.29
CA LEU A 26 3.65 -6.23 0.54
C LEU A 26 2.81 -6.87 1.66
N SER A 27 2.19 -8.05 1.42
CA SER A 27 1.49 -8.84 2.45
C SER A 27 2.38 -9.32 3.60
N THR A 28 3.69 -9.39 3.39
CA THR A 28 4.63 -9.89 4.41
C THR A 28 5.03 -8.81 5.41
N MET A 29 4.67 -7.54 5.15
CA MET A 29 5.01 -6.44 6.03
C MET A 29 4.37 -6.58 7.41
N ARG A 30 4.98 -5.92 8.39
CA ARG A 30 4.61 -5.95 9.81
C ARG A 30 4.65 -4.53 10.38
N PRO A 31 3.78 -4.20 11.35
CA PRO A 31 3.92 -3.00 12.15
C PRO A 31 5.33 -2.84 12.71
N GLY A 32 5.85 -1.61 12.70
CA GLY A 32 7.20 -1.27 13.15
C GLY A 32 8.28 -1.35 12.06
N GLN A 33 8.00 -1.93 10.89
CA GLN A 33 8.94 -1.90 9.77
C GLN A 33 9.01 -0.52 9.12
N GLU A 34 10.18 -0.13 8.66
CA GLU A 34 10.42 1.15 8.01
C GLU A 34 10.17 1.09 6.50
N ILE A 35 9.71 2.20 5.94
CA ILE A 35 9.57 2.43 4.50
C ILE A 35 10.27 3.75 4.19
N ASP A 36 11.34 3.70 3.43
CA ASP A 36 11.98 4.90 2.88
C ASP A 36 11.36 5.25 1.52
N THR A 37 11.00 6.51 1.36
CA THR A 37 10.54 7.10 0.10
C THR A 37 11.42 8.27 -0.27
N VAL A 38 11.50 8.58 -1.57
CA VAL A 38 12.26 9.74 -2.06
C VAL A 38 11.28 10.65 -2.78
N ARG A 39 11.20 11.90 -2.34
CA ARG A 39 10.41 12.94 -3.01
C ARG A 39 11.04 13.30 -4.37
N PRO A 40 10.29 13.91 -5.29
CA PRO A 40 10.84 14.36 -6.57
C PRO A 40 12.02 15.34 -6.45
N ASP A 41 12.10 16.07 -5.34
CA ASP A 41 13.21 16.98 -5.01
C ASP A 41 14.45 16.27 -4.46
N GLY A 42 14.42 14.93 -4.34
CA GLY A 42 15.49 14.10 -3.79
C GLY A 42 15.46 13.94 -2.27
N THR A 43 14.53 14.57 -1.56
CA THR A 43 14.43 14.48 -0.11
C THR A 43 13.99 13.07 0.33
N PRO A 44 14.76 12.38 1.19
CA PRO A 44 14.32 11.12 1.77
C PRO A 44 13.27 11.38 2.86
N VAL A 45 12.21 10.56 2.86
CA VAL A 45 11.15 10.59 3.87
C VAL A 45 10.90 9.16 4.33
N ARG A 46 10.99 8.97 5.65
CA ARG A 46 10.81 7.67 6.30
C ARG A 46 9.44 7.57 6.95
N PHE A 47 8.80 6.44 6.72
CA PHE A 47 7.55 6.06 7.36
C PHE A 47 7.74 4.76 8.16
N VAL A 48 6.93 4.59 9.19
CA VAL A 48 6.84 3.34 9.96
C VAL A 48 5.48 2.71 9.74
N VAL A 49 5.47 1.43 9.39
CA VAL A 49 4.24 0.65 9.22
C VAL A 49 3.49 0.61 10.55
N THR A 50 2.20 0.93 10.50
CA THR A 50 1.29 0.87 11.65
C THR A 50 0.41 -0.37 11.58
N ARG A 51 -0.07 -0.74 10.39
CA ARG A 51 -0.89 -1.93 10.16
C ARG A 51 -0.85 -2.38 8.70
N VAL A 52 -1.18 -3.65 8.50
CA VAL A 52 -1.35 -4.28 7.18
C VAL A 52 -2.72 -4.95 7.18
N GLU A 53 -3.51 -4.68 6.16
CA GLU A 53 -4.86 -5.23 6.03
C GLU A 53 -5.08 -5.85 4.66
N GLN A 54 -5.97 -6.84 4.62
CA GLN A 54 -6.44 -7.48 3.40
C GLN A 54 -7.95 -7.32 3.32
N HIS A 55 -8.41 -6.74 2.21
CA HIS A 55 -9.82 -6.43 1.99
C HIS A 55 -10.30 -7.05 0.68
N PRO A 56 -11.47 -7.71 0.67
CA PRO A 56 -12.12 -8.09 -0.57
C PRO A 56 -12.30 -6.88 -1.50
N LYS A 57 -12.13 -7.07 -2.81
CA LYS A 57 -12.26 -5.96 -3.78
C LYS A 57 -13.62 -5.27 -3.76
N ASN A 58 -14.68 -5.99 -3.37
CA ASN A 58 -16.04 -5.46 -3.24
C ASN A 58 -16.32 -4.81 -1.87
N ALA A 59 -15.38 -4.84 -0.94
CA ALA A 59 -15.47 -4.25 0.38
C ALA A 59 -14.21 -3.41 0.69
N PHE A 60 -13.61 -2.82 -0.35
CA PHE A 60 -12.40 -2.03 -0.21
C PHE A 60 -12.66 -0.78 0.64
N PRO A 61 -11.83 -0.49 1.66
CA PRO A 61 -12.08 0.61 2.60
C PRO A 61 -11.63 1.96 2.02
N THR A 62 -12.34 2.43 1.00
CA THR A 62 -12.03 3.65 0.24
C THR A 62 -11.73 4.85 1.13
N ASP A 63 -12.56 5.11 2.14
CA ASP A 63 -12.38 6.28 3.02
C ASP A 63 -11.13 6.16 3.90
N ALA A 64 -10.80 4.97 4.40
CA ALA A 64 -9.58 4.78 5.20
C ALA A 64 -8.30 4.89 4.36
N VAL A 65 -8.40 4.58 3.06
CA VAL A 65 -7.27 4.56 2.12
C VAL A 65 -7.04 5.92 1.48
N TYR A 66 -8.10 6.57 1.03
CA TYR A 66 -8.02 7.80 0.23
C TYR A 66 -8.56 9.03 0.96
N GLY A 67 -9.22 8.86 2.10
CA GLY A 67 -9.74 9.96 2.91
C GLY A 67 -8.63 10.86 3.46
N PRO A 68 -8.99 12.09 3.86
CA PRO A 68 -8.04 13.03 4.43
C PRO A 68 -7.49 12.51 5.76
N THR A 69 -6.26 12.90 6.07
CA THR A 69 -5.61 12.63 7.36
C THR A 69 -5.01 13.93 7.88
N ASP A 70 -5.04 14.12 9.20
CA ASP A 70 -4.49 15.32 9.85
C ASP A 70 -2.97 15.22 10.08
N SER A 71 -2.36 14.11 9.64
CA SER A 71 -0.93 13.85 9.74
C SER A 71 -0.38 13.30 8.42
N PRO A 72 0.95 13.37 8.18
CA PRO A 72 1.57 12.76 7.01
C PRO A 72 1.53 11.24 7.08
N GLU A 73 0.81 10.64 6.14
CA GLU A 73 0.61 9.21 6.09
C GLU A 73 0.92 8.63 4.72
N LEU A 74 1.25 7.33 4.70
CA LEU A 74 1.54 6.57 3.51
C LEU A 74 0.60 5.36 3.42
N ARG A 75 0.13 5.09 2.21
CA ARG A 75 -0.64 3.89 1.84
C ARG A 75 0.04 3.19 0.68
N LEU A 76 0.37 1.92 0.85
CA LEU A 76 0.82 1.06 -0.25
C LEU A 76 -0.27 0.04 -0.55
N ILE A 77 -0.66 -0.08 -1.82
CA ILE A 77 -1.78 -0.92 -2.23
C ILE A 77 -1.30 -1.92 -3.29
N THR A 78 -1.65 -3.18 -3.13
CA THR A 78 -1.47 -4.20 -4.17
C THR A 78 -2.63 -5.18 -4.25
N CYS A 79 -2.71 -5.92 -5.35
CA CYS A 79 -3.62 -7.06 -5.47
C CYS A 79 -3.16 -8.20 -4.55
N GLY A 80 -4.11 -8.91 -3.94
CA GLY A 80 -3.83 -9.97 -2.98
C GLY A 80 -4.92 -11.03 -2.88
N GLY A 81 -4.75 -11.94 -1.93
CA GLY A 81 -5.65 -13.09 -1.76
C GLY A 81 -5.47 -14.13 -2.86
N SER A 82 -6.46 -15.03 -3.00
CA SER A 82 -6.42 -16.07 -4.01
C SER A 82 -6.68 -15.49 -5.42
N PHE A 83 -5.96 -16.02 -6.41
CA PHE A 83 -6.21 -15.69 -7.81
C PHE A 83 -7.46 -16.42 -8.31
N ASP A 84 -8.48 -15.65 -8.72
CA ASP A 84 -9.69 -16.18 -9.34
C ASP A 84 -9.45 -16.31 -10.86
N ARG A 85 -9.26 -17.55 -11.32
CA ARG A 85 -9.03 -17.86 -12.74
C ARG A 85 -10.25 -17.57 -13.61
N GLY A 86 -11.47 -17.66 -13.08
CA GLY A 86 -12.69 -17.35 -13.83
C GLY A 86 -12.83 -15.85 -14.11
N ARG A 87 -12.31 -15.01 -13.21
CA ARG A 87 -12.28 -13.54 -13.37
C ARG A 87 -10.95 -13.00 -13.88
N GLY A 88 -9.94 -13.85 -14.05
CA GLY A 88 -8.57 -13.44 -14.42
C GLY A 88 -7.94 -12.43 -13.44
N SER A 89 -8.32 -12.45 -12.16
CA SER A 89 -7.85 -11.46 -11.20
C SER A 89 -7.80 -11.96 -9.76
N TYR A 90 -6.94 -11.33 -8.96
CA TYR A 90 -6.91 -11.48 -7.52
C TYR A 90 -8.22 -11.00 -6.88
N ARG A 91 -8.70 -11.69 -5.85
CA ARG A 91 -9.99 -11.38 -5.20
C ARG A 91 -9.93 -10.21 -4.24
N ASP A 92 -8.76 -9.93 -3.69
CA ASP A 92 -8.58 -8.98 -2.59
C ASP A 92 -7.55 -7.91 -2.96
N ASN A 93 -7.50 -6.87 -2.14
CA ASN A 93 -6.43 -5.90 -2.10
C ASN A 93 -5.74 -5.97 -0.73
N ILE A 94 -4.42 -5.86 -0.74
CA ILE A 94 -3.62 -5.67 0.46
C ILE A 94 -3.30 -4.18 0.56
N VAL A 95 -3.50 -3.61 1.75
CA VAL A 95 -3.16 -2.23 2.06
C VAL A 95 -2.23 -2.20 3.25
N VAL A 96 -1.07 -1.57 3.06
CA VAL A 96 -0.16 -1.21 4.16
C VAL A 96 -0.39 0.24 4.52
N PHE A 97 -0.59 0.48 5.82
CA PHE A 97 -0.76 1.79 6.41
C PHE A 97 0.51 2.14 7.16
N ALA A 98 1.07 3.31 6.89
CA ALA A 98 2.26 3.81 7.57
C ALA A 98 2.11 5.30 7.88
N ARG A 99 2.81 5.75 8.92
CA ARG A 99 2.85 7.15 9.35
C ARG A 99 4.29 7.63 9.34
N LEU A 100 4.49 8.94 9.21
CA LEU A 100 5.84 9.52 9.29
C LEU A 100 6.54 9.07 10.58
N ALA A 101 7.82 8.70 10.45
CA ALA A 101 8.65 8.23 11.56
C ALA A 101 8.88 9.32 12.62
#